data_AF-A0A427B0U8-F1
#
_entry.id   AF-A0A427B0U8-F1
#
_cell.length_a   1.000
_cell.length_b   1.000
_cell.length_c   1.000
_cell.angle_alpha   90.00
_cell.angle_beta   90.00
_cell.angle_gamma   90.00
#
_symmetry.space_group_name_H-M   'P 1'
#
loop_
_entity.id
_entity.type
_entity.pdbx_description
1 polymer ?
#
loop_
_entity_poly.entity_id
_entity_poly.type
_entity_poly.pdbx_seq_one_letter_code
_entity_poly.pdbx_strand_id
1 'polypeptide(L)'
;MRKALMMQYTVGLAVYYGISIAGYWAYGSSVSEYLPYQLSGPRWGNVLINSTAFLQSVVSQHMFCAPIHEALDTKFQKLGEGMFSKANLRRRFALRALVFGLNTFVTALFPFMGDFVNLFGSFTLFPLTFVFPSMVFIKVRGKTAGRVEKAWHWANIVFFSLMSIVTTAAAVRLIIQSTRIYHFFADT
;
A
#
# COMPACT_ATOMS: atom_id res chain seq x y z
N MET A 1 17.57 8.27 15.92
CA MET A 1 16.72 7.27 15.24
C MET A 1 15.69 6.61 16.16
N ARG A 2 16.05 5.84 17.20
CA ARG A 2 15.06 5.11 18.03
C ARG A 2 13.97 5.98 18.68
N LYS A 3 14.33 7.14 19.25
CA LYS A 3 13.36 8.09 19.85
C LYS A 3 12.37 8.66 18.83
N ALA A 4 12.87 8.98 17.62
CA ALA A 4 12.03 9.47 16.53
C ALA A 4 11.05 8.39 16.03
N LEU A 5 11.52 7.14 15.89
CA LEU A 5 10.67 5.98 15.57
C LEU A 5 9.58 5.77 16.63
N MET A 6 9.96 5.79 17.91
CA MET A 6 8.99 5.66 19.00
C MET A 6 7.94 6.76 18.96
N MET A 7 8.36 8.03 18.77
CA MET A 7 7.45 9.16 18.66
C MET A 7 6.51 9.02 17.46
N GLN A 8 7.03 8.61 16.30
CA GLN A 8 6.22 8.40 15.10
C GLN A 8 5.16 7.33 15.33
N TYR A 9 5.52 6.19 15.93
CA TYR A 9 4.55 5.14 16.23
C TYR A 9 3.53 5.58 17.28
N THR A 10 3.92 6.26 18.36
CA THR A 10 2.97 6.66 19.40
C THR A 10 2.02 7.74 18.91
N VAL A 11 2.53 8.86 18.40
CA VAL A 11 1.71 9.98 17.93
C VAL A 11 0.92 9.57 16.68
N GLY A 12 1.56 8.86 15.75
CA GLY A 12 0.91 8.40 14.52
C GLY A 12 -0.24 7.44 14.78
N LEU A 13 -0.05 6.45 15.67
CA LEU A 13 -1.12 5.53 16.06
C LEU A 13 -2.25 6.24 16.82
N ALA A 14 -1.92 7.21 17.69
CA ALA A 14 -2.92 7.97 18.41
C ALA A 14 -3.84 8.75 17.45
N VAL A 15 -3.26 9.40 16.43
CA VAL A 15 -4.04 10.11 15.40
C VAL A 15 -4.85 9.12 14.56
N TYR A 16 -4.23 8.04 14.10
CA TYR A 16 -4.90 7.03 13.26
C TYR A 16 -6.10 6.42 13.97
N TYR A 17 -5.90 5.87 15.17
CA TYR A 17 -6.99 5.29 15.96
C TYR A 17 -8.00 6.32 16.43
N GLY A 18 -7.55 7.54 16.76
CA GLY A 18 -8.46 8.63 17.13
C GLY A 18 -9.47 8.94 16.03
N ILE A 19 -8.99 9.04 14.77
CA ILE A 19 -9.87 9.27 13.61
C ILE A 19 -10.77 8.07 13.37
N SER A 20 -10.26 6.83 13.46
CA SER A 20 -11.08 5.63 13.27
C SER A 20 -12.18 5.48 14.31
N ILE A 21 -11.87 5.72 15.60
CA ILE A 21 -12.84 5.64 16.70
C ILE A 21 -13.88 6.75 16.55
N ALA A 22 -13.47 7.99 16.28
CA ALA A 22 -14.40 9.10 16.08
C ALA A 22 -15.30 8.89 14.85
N GLY A 23 -14.74 8.37 13.76
CA GLY A 23 -15.50 8.03 12.54
C GLY A 23 -16.55 6.94 12.80
N TYR A 24 -16.16 5.87 13.50
CA TYR A 24 -17.11 4.82 13.88
C TYR A 24 -18.18 5.32 14.86
N TRP A 25 -17.81 6.17 15.82
CA TRP A 25 -18.77 6.77 16.75
C TRP A 25 -19.79 7.67 16.04
N ALA A 26 -19.38 8.39 15.00
CA ALA A 26 -20.26 9.29 14.25
C ALA A 26 -21.16 8.59 13.22
N TYR A 27 -20.63 7.62 12.47
CA TYR A 27 -21.31 7.01 11.32
C TYR A 27 -21.66 5.53 11.50
N GLY A 28 -21.26 4.92 12.62
CA GLY A 28 -21.53 3.51 12.92
C GLY A 28 -20.98 2.54 11.88
N SER A 29 -21.73 1.45 11.64
CA SER A 29 -21.38 0.44 10.64
C SER A 29 -21.56 0.89 9.19
N SER A 30 -22.15 2.07 8.95
CA SER A 30 -22.36 2.65 7.62
C SER A 30 -21.24 3.58 7.16
N VAL A 31 -20.12 3.67 7.90
CA VAL A 31 -18.99 4.53 7.54
C VAL A 31 -18.42 4.15 6.17
N SER A 32 -18.26 5.14 5.30
CA SER A 32 -17.64 4.96 3.98
C SER A 32 -16.13 4.73 4.12
N GLU A 33 -15.56 3.93 3.21
CA GLU A 33 -14.10 3.78 3.06
C GLU A 33 -13.39 5.12 2.87
N TYR A 34 -14.05 6.05 2.15
CA TYR A 34 -13.59 7.42 1.98
C TYR A 34 -14.44 8.37 2.82
N LEU A 35 -13.94 8.69 4.01
CA LEU A 35 -14.65 9.49 5.01
C LEU A 35 -15.14 10.86 4.48
N PRO A 36 -14.38 11.63 3.66
CA PRO A 36 -14.83 12.92 3.15
C PRO A 36 -16.13 12.89 2.34
N TYR A 37 -16.56 11.72 1.85
CA TYR A 37 -17.84 11.57 1.17
C TYR A 37 -19.04 11.72 2.10
N GLN A 38 -18.91 11.33 3.37
CA GLN A 38 -20.00 11.35 4.36
C GLN A 38 -20.00 12.60 5.25
N LEU A 39 -18.97 13.44 5.14
CA LEU A 39 -18.88 14.69 5.89
C LEU A 39 -19.96 15.69 5.46
N SER A 40 -20.96 15.84 6.33
CA SER A 40 -22.04 16.84 6.21
C SER A 40 -21.55 18.19 6.74
N GLY A 41 -20.74 18.89 5.94
CA GLY A 41 -20.10 20.16 6.30
C GLY A 41 -20.32 21.28 5.28
N PRO A 42 -19.79 22.48 5.54
CA PRO A 42 -19.86 23.58 4.59
C PRO A 42 -19.09 23.23 3.31
N ARG A 43 -19.63 23.63 2.14
CA ARG A 43 -19.06 23.26 0.82
C ARG A 43 -17.57 23.59 0.68
N TRP A 44 -17.12 24.73 1.23
CA TRP A 44 -15.72 25.13 1.19
C TRP A 44 -14.81 24.15 1.96
N GLY A 45 -15.29 23.58 3.06
CA GLY A 45 -14.54 22.62 3.87
C GLY A 45 -14.32 21.31 3.12
N ASN A 46 -15.37 20.80 2.47
CA ASN A 46 -15.27 19.58 1.65
C ASN A 46 -14.34 19.80 0.45
N VAL A 47 -14.39 20.96 -0.21
CA VAL A 47 -13.46 21.29 -1.30
C VAL A 47 -12.02 21.34 -0.79
N LEU A 48 -11.78 22.00 0.35
CA LEU A 48 -10.44 22.08 0.95
C LEU A 48 -9.89 20.70 1.30
N ILE A 49 -10.65 19.85 1.99
CA ILE A 49 -10.24 18.49 2.38
C ILE A 49 -9.86 17.66 1.16
N ASN A 50 -10.71 17.63 0.13
CA ASN A 50 -10.45 16.87 -1.09
C ASN A 50 -9.24 17.43 -1.86
N SER A 51 -9.06 18.76 -1.88
CA SER A 51 -7.93 19.40 -2.55
C SER A 51 -6.61 19.10 -1.84
N THR A 52 -6.60 19.14 -0.50
CA THR A 52 -5.42 18.77 0.30
C THR A 52 -5.11 17.28 0.16
N ALA A 53 -6.10 16.40 0.20
CA ALA A 53 -5.92 14.96 -0.01
C ALA A 53 -5.35 14.65 -1.41
N PHE A 54 -5.83 15.36 -2.43
CA PHE A 54 -5.29 15.27 -3.79
C PHE A 54 -3.82 15.70 -3.85
N LEU A 55 -3.47 16.88 -3.31
CA LEU A 55 -2.10 17.38 -3.28
C LEU A 55 -1.16 16.44 -2.52
N GLN A 56 -1.60 15.94 -1.35
CA GLN A 56 -0.84 14.98 -0.56
C GLN A 56 -0.63 13.66 -1.32
N SER A 57 -1.62 13.21 -2.08
CA SER A 57 -1.51 12.02 -2.93
C SER A 57 -0.48 12.20 -4.06
N VAL A 58 -0.44 13.37 -4.71
CA VAL A 58 0.58 13.70 -5.73
C VAL A 58 1.99 13.64 -5.14
N VAL A 59 2.20 14.27 -3.98
CA VAL A 59 3.51 14.25 -3.30
C VAL A 59 3.90 12.82 -2.90
N SER A 60 2.96 12.07 -2.32
CA SER A 60 3.19 10.69 -1.89
C SER A 60 3.56 9.79 -3.08
N GLN A 61 2.81 9.87 -4.17
CA GLN A 61 3.08 9.13 -5.40
C GLN A 61 4.47 9.44 -5.95
N HIS A 62 4.87 10.72 -5.95
CA HIS A 62 6.21 11.08 -6.43
C HIS A 62 7.32 10.45 -5.58
N MET A 63 7.17 10.47 -4.25
CA MET A 63 8.12 9.88 -3.32
C MET A 63 8.22 8.36 -3.49
N PHE A 64 7.10 7.66 -3.70
CA PHE A 64 7.10 6.20 -3.90
C PHE A 64 7.59 5.77 -5.29
N CYS A 65 7.35 6.57 -6.35
CA CYS A 65 7.82 6.26 -7.68
C CYS A 65 9.33 6.51 -7.87
N ALA A 66 9.97 7.33 -7.03
CA ALA A 66 11.39 7.64 -7.12
C ALA A 66 12.30 6.39 -7.13
N PRO A 67 12.24 5.47 -6.13
CA PRO A 67 13.07 4.27 -6.14
C PRO A 67 12.71 3.30 -7.28
N ILE A 68 11.45 3.26 -7.71
CA ILE A 68 11.02 2.43 -8.84
C ILE A 68 11.67 2.92 -10.13
N HIS A 69 11.64 4.23 -10.38
CA HIS A 69 12.28 4.83 -11.53
C HIS A 69 13.79 4.60 -11.52
N GLU A 70 14.45 4.73 -10.37
CA GLU A 70 15.88 4.47 -10.23
C GLU A 70 16.24 3.01 -10.53
N ALA A 71 15.46 2.05 -10.00
CA ALA A 71 15.66 0.63 -10.26
C ALA A 71 15.44 0.27 -11.74
N LEU A 72 14.43 0.86 -12.38
CA LEU A 72 14.16 0.68 -13.81
C LEU A 72 15.26 1.30 -14.68
N ASP A 73 15.69 2.51 -14.36
CA ASP A 73 16.75 3.20 -15.08
C ASP A 73 18.07 2.41 -14.97
N THR A 74 18.41 1.88 -13.79
CA THR A 74 19.62 1.07 -13.57
C THR A 74 19.61 -0.24 -14.37
N LYS A 75 18.45 -0.89 -14.52
CA LYS A 75 18.36 -2.18 -15.25
C LYS A 75 18.24 -2.03 -16.77
N PHE A 76 17.56 -1.00 -17.25
CA PHE A 76 17.15 -0.90 -18.66
C PHE A 76 17.89 0.19 -19.46
N GLN A 77 18.65 1.08 -18.81
CA GLN A 77 19.49 2.04 -19.53
C GLN A 77 20.79 1.38 -20.00
N LYS A 78 21.22 1.73 -21.23
CA LYS A 78 22.53 1.29 -21.73
C LYS A 78 23.61 2.16 -21.11
N LEU A 79 24.51 1.56 -20.33
CA LEU A 79 25.64 2.26 -19.70
C LEU A 79 26.61 2.91 -20.71
N GLY A 80 26.66 2.41 -21.95
CA GLY A 80 27.55 2.93 -23.00
C GLY A 80 27.03 4.17 -23.75
N GLU A 81 25.82 4.65 -23.45
CA GLU A 81 25.25 5.86 -24.07
C GLU A 81 24.96 6.92 -22.99
N GLY A 82 25.18 8.19 -23.31
CA GLY A 82 24.85 9.29 -22.39
C GLY A 82 23.39 9.26 -21.91
N MET A 83 23.14 9.72 -20.69
CA MET A 83 21.82 9.70 -20.04
C MET A 83 20.73 10.42 -20.86
N PHE A 84 21.13 11.40 -21.69
CA PHE A 84 20.27 12.18 -22.59
C PHE A 84 20.34 11.74 -24.08
N SER A 85 20.94 10.58 -24.39
CA SER A 85 20.87 10.00 -25.74
C SER A 85 19.40 9.79 -26.14
N LYS A 86 19.05 10.07 -27.41
CA LYS A 86 17.68 9.89 -27.94
C LYS A 86 17.11 8.49 -27.65
N ALA A 87 17.96 7.46 -27.68
CA ALA A 87 17.55 6.09 -27.38
C ALA A 87 17.28 5.86 -25.88
N ASN A 88 18.10 6.42 -24.98
CA ASN A 88 17.87 6.39 -23.53
C ASN A 88 16.63 7.20 -23.12
N LEU A 89 16.42 8.37 -23.73
CA LEU A 89 15.24 9.20 -23.46
C LEU A 89 13.95 8.50 -23.88
N ARG A 90 13.92 7.86 -25.05
CA ARG A 90 12.78 7.06 -25.51
C ARG A 90 12.48 5.88 -24.57
N ARG A 91 13.52 5.14 -24.14
CA ARG A 91 13.37 4.04 -23.17
C ARG A 91 12.80 4.54 -21.84
N ARG A 92 13.35 5.62 -21.29
CA ARG A 92 12.89 6.24 -20.05
C ARG A 92 11.44 6.71 -20.14
N PHE A 93 11.07 7.37 -21.24
CA PHE A 93 9.68 7.78 -21.46
C PHE A 93 8.74 6.57 -21.56
N ALA A 94 9.12 5.53 -22.31
CA ALA A 94 8.34 4.31 -22.44
C ALA A 94 8.15 3.59 -21.08
N LEU A 95 9.21 3.47 -20.28
CA LEU A 95 9.15 2.84 -18.96
C LEU A 95 8.25 3.62 -18.00
N ARG A 96 8.34 4.95 -18.00
CA ARG A 96 7.47 5.80 -17.17
C ARG A 96 6.01 5.72 -17.64
N ALA A 97 5.77 5.84 -18.95
CA ALA A 97 4.44 5.73 -19.53
C ALA A 97 3.82 4.35 -19.25
N LEU A 98 4.62 3.29 -19.27
CA LEU A 98 4.17 1.94 -18.91
C LEU A 98 3.81 1.83 -17.42
N VAL A 99 4.65 2.35 -16.52
CA VAL A 99 4.36 2.35 -15.07
C VAL A 99 3.07 3.12 -14.78
N PHE A 100 2.94 4.35 -15.29
CA PHE A 100 1.73 5.16 -15.07
C PHE A 100 0.51 4.56 -15.77
N GLY A 101 0.66 4.09 -17.02
CA GLY A 101 -0.41 3.48 -17.79
C GLY A 101 -0.95 2.21 -17.13
N LEU A 102 -0.08 1.34 -16.62
CA LEU A 102 -0.50 0.15 -15.87
C LEU A 102 -1.21 0.52 -14.55
N ASN A 103 -0.71 1.50 -13.80
CA ASN A 103 -1.38 1.97 -12.58
C ASN A 103 -2.78 2.52 -12.87
N THR A 104 -2.91 3.35 -13.90
CA THR A 104 -4.22 3.90 -14.33
C THR A 104 -5.14 2.79 -14.82
N PHE A 105 -4.62 1.82 -15.58
CA PHE A 105 -5.39 0.69 -16.06
C PHE A 105 -5.93 -0.18 -14.91
N VAL A 106 -5.08 -0.52 -13.94
CA VAL A 106 -5.48 -1.28 -12.74
C VAL A 106 -6.51 -0.50 -11.92
N THR A 107 -6.32 0.81 -11.77
CA THR A 107 -7.27 1.70 -11.08
C THR A 107 -8.63 1.74 -11.81
N ALA A 108 -8.63 1.79 -13.13
CA ALA A 108 -9.86 1.75 -13.93
C ALA A 108 -10.56 0.39 -13.86
N LEU A 109 -9.80 -0.71 -13.71
CA LEU A 109 -10.32 -2.07 -13.62
C LEU A 109 -10.98 -2.38 -12.26
N PHE A 110 -10.47 -1.79 -11.18
CA PHE A 110 -10.96 -2.02 -9.82
C PHE A 110 -11.47 -0.71 -9.19
N PRO A 111 -12.76 -0.36 -9.37
CA PRO A 111 -13.35 0.81 -8.72
C PRO A 111 -13.46 0.65 -7.19
N PHE A 112 -13.32 -0.57 -6.67
CA PHE A 112 -13.37 -0.93 -5.26
C PHE A 112 -11.97 -0.81 -4.61
N MET A 113 -11.53 0.41 -4.33
CA MET A 113 -10.19 0.65 -3.81
C MET A 113 -9.95 0.06 -2.42
N GLY A 114 -10.95 0.04 -1.52
CA GLY A 114 -10.79 -0.58 -0.20
C GLY A 114 -10.50 -2.08 -0.27
N ASP A 115 -11.25 -2.82 -1.09
CA ASP A 115 -11.02 -4.25 -1.32
C ASP A 115 -9.63 -4.52 -1.93
N PHE A 116 -9.23 -3.70 -2.90
CA PHE A 116 -7.90 -3.79 -3.52
C PHE A 116 -6.76 -3.52 -2.53
N VAL A 117 -6.90 -2.48 -1.70
CA VAL A 117 -5.95 -2.15 -0.64
C VAL A 117 -5.90 -3.26 0.40
N ASN A 118 -7.04 -3.87 0.75
CA ASN A 118 -7.09 -5.00 1.68
C ASN A 118 -6.38 -6.24 1.12
N LEU A 119 -6.54 -6.52 -0.17
CA LEU A 119 -5.83 -7.62 -0.86
C LEU A 119 -4.31 -7.42 -0.82
N PHE A 120 -3.84 -6.28 -1.31
CA PHE A 120 -2.40 -6.00 -1.35
C PHE A 120 -1.82 -5.83 0.05
N GLY A 121 -2.56 -5.22 0.98
CA GLY A 121 -2.22 -5.12 2.39
C GLY A 121 -2.02 -6.51 2.98
N SER A 122 -3.01 -7.39 2.88
CA SER A 122 -2.92 -8.77 3.38
C SER A 122 -1.78 -9.57 2.75
N PHE A 123 -1.59 -9.44 1.43
CA PHE A 123 -0.57 -10.20 0.71
C PHE A 123 0.85 -9.70 0.99
N THR A 124 1.06 -8.38 1.10
CA THR A 124 2.40 -7.80 1.22
C THR A 124 2.79 -7.43 2.64
N LEU A 125 1.84 -6.92 3.44
CA LEU A 125 2.11 -6.46 4.81
C LEU A 125 2.58 -7.64 5.65
N PHE A 126 1.80 -8.73 5.76
CA PHE A 126 2.13 -9.85 6.64
C PHE A 126 3.52 -10.46 6.34
N PRO A 127 3.88 -10.77 5.08
CA PRO A 127 5.20 -11.26 4.76
C PRO A 127 6.31 -10.25 5.00
N LEU A 128 6.13 -8.98 4.62
CA LEU A 128 7.19 -7.97 4.71
C LEU A 128 7.42 -7.48 6.15
N THR A 129 6.40 -7.39 6.98
CA THR A 129 6.51 -6.83 8.34
C THR A 129 6.79 -7.88 9.40
N PHE A 130 6.22 -9.09 9.30
CA PHE A 130 6.35 -10.10 10.35
C PHE A 130 7.25 -11.26 9.93
N VAL A 131 7.09 -11.77 8.71
CA VAL A 131 7.80 -12.96 8.26
C VAL A 131 9.26 -12.60 7.90
N PHE A 132 9.47 -11.59 7.08
CA PHE A 132 10.79 -11.22 6.57
C PHE A 132 11.78 -10.82 7.67
N PRO A 133 11.45 -9.95 8.65
CA PRO A 133 12.37 -9.64 9.74
C PRO A 133 12.70 -10.86 10.61
N SER A 134 11.73 -11.76 10.82
CA SER A 134 11.95 -13.02 11.55
C SER A 134 12.89 -13.96 10.79
N MET A 135 12.77 -14.05 9.46
CA MET A 135 13.71 -14.81 8.63
C MET A 135 15.12 -14.20 8.68
N VAL A 136 15.24 -12.87 8.58
CA VAL A 136 16.53 -12.16 8.67
C VAL A 136 17.18 -12.41 10.03
N PHE A 137 16.40 -12.34 11.12
CA PHE A 137 16.91 -12.63 12.47
C PHE A 137 17.47 -14.05 12.56
N ILE A 138 16.73 -15.06 12.10
CA ILE A 138 17.20 -16.46 12.10
C ILE A 138 18.45 -16.61 11.22
N LYS A 139 18.52 -15.95 10.06
CA LYS A 139 19.69 -16.06 9.17
C LYS A 139 20.95 -15.42 9.78
N VAL A 140 20.81 -14.29 10.45
CA VAL A 140 21.95 -13.52 11.00
C VAL A 140 22.35 -14.02 12.40
N ARG A 141 21.38 -14.23 13.30
CA ARG A 141 21.59 -14.60 14.71
C ARG A 141 21.33 -16.07 14.98
N GLY A 142 20.98 -16.88 13.99
CA GLY A 142 20.63 -18.29 14.18
C GLY A 142 21.74 -19.18 14.76
N LYS A 143 23.01 -18.78 14.76
CA LYS A 143 24.06 -19.57 15.44
C LYS A 143 24.22 -19.20 16.92
N THR A 144 23.86 -17.98 17.30
CA THR A 144 24.04 -17.43 18.66
C THR A 144 22.75 -17.34 19.45
N ALA A 145 21.59 -17.39 18.80
CA ALA A 145 20.27 -17.32 19.43
C ALA A 145 19.92 -18.61 20.18
N GLY A 146 19.23 -18.46 21.31
CA GLY A 146 18.73 -19.56 22.12
C GLY A 146 17.66 -20.39 21.40
N ARG A 147 17.40 -21.63 21.87
CA ARG A 147 16.36 -22.49 21.28
C ARG A 147 14.96 -21.86 21.35
N VAL A 148 14.66 -21.14 22.45
CA VAL A 148 13.38 -20.46 22.66
C VAL A 148 13.19 -19.29 21.70
N GLU A 149 14.21 -18.45 21.51
CA GLU A 149 14.16 -17.33 20.56
C GLU A 149 13.96 -17.81 19.11
N LYS A 150 14.65 -18.89 18.74
CA LYS A 150 14.46 -19.52 17.41
C LYS A 150 13.05 -20.07 17.25
N ALA A 151 12.54 -20.78 18.25
CA ALA A 151 11.18 -21.31 18.22
C ALA A 151 10.13 -20.18 18.09
N TRP A 152 10.34 -19.06 18.80
CA TRP A 152 9.48 -17.88 18.69
C TRP A 152 9.46 -17.28 17.28
N HIS A 153 10.63 -17.08 16.65
CA HIS A 153 10.69 -16.54 15.29
C HIS A 153 10.13 -17.52 14.26
N TRP A 154 10.35 -18.82 14.42
CA TRP A 154 9.72 -19.84 13.57
C TRP A 154 8.19 -19.88 13.72
N ALA A 155 7.68 -19.77 14.96
CA ALA A 155 6.24 -19.71 15.21
C ALA A 155 5.62 -18.48 14.53
N ASN A 156 6.26 -17.30 14.63
CA ASN A 156 5.81 -16.09 13.94
C ASN A 156 5.81 -16.27 12.41
N ILE A 157 6.87 -16.86 11.83
CA ILE A 157 6.94 -17.12 10.39
C ILE A 157 5.75 -17.98 9.95
N VAL A 158 5.50 -19.10 10.63
CA VAL A 158 4.41 -20.02 10.27
C VAL A 158 3.05 -19.35 10.45
N PHE A 159 2.81 -18.74 11.60
CA PHE A 159 1.53 -18.11 11.93
C PHE A 159 1.18 -16.97 10.97
N PHE A 160 2.09 -16.02 10.76
CA PHE A 160 1.81 -14.87 9.88
C PHE A 160 1.79 -15.24 8.39
N SER A 161 2.50 -16.29 7.98
CA SER A 161 2.37 -16.82 6.61
C SER A 161 0.98 -17.44 6.40
N LEU A 162 0.48 -18.23 7.37
CA LEU A 162 -0.87 -18.78 7.31
C LEU A 162 -1.92 -17.66 7.33
N MET A 163 -1.76 -16.67 8.20
CA MET A 163 -2.66 -15.50 8.22
C MET A 163 -2.68 -14.78 6.88
N SER A 164 -1.52 -14.53 6.26
CA SER A 164 -1.44 -13.89 4.95
C SER A 164 -2.23 -14.67 3.90
N ILE A 165 -2.12 -16.00 3.86
CA ILE A 165 -2.88 -16.84 2.92
C ILE A 165 -4.38 -16.71 3.18
N VAL A 166 -4.82 -16.81 4.44
CA VAL A 166 -6.24 -16.74 4.81
C VAL A 166 -6.84 -15.37 4.49
N THR A 167 -6.15 -14.29 4.85
CA THR A 167 -6.66 -12.93 4.64
C THR A 167 -6.62 -12.53 3.17
N THR A 168 -5.59 -12.95 2.42
CA THR A 168 -5.56 -12.79 0.96
C THR A 168 -6.70 -13.56 0.30
N ALA A 169 -6.98 -14.80 0.70
CA ALA A 169 -8.12 -15.56 0.17
C ALA A 169 -9.47 -14.88 0.48
N ALA A 170 -9.62 -14.33 1.69
CA ALA A 170 -10.81 -13.56 2.06
C ALA A 170 -10.95 -12.28 1.22
N ALA A 171 -9.87 -11.54 1.00
CA ALA A 171 -9.87 -10.34 0.17
C ALA A 171 -10.19 -10.65 -1.31
N VAL A 172 -9.65 -11.75 -1.86
CA VAL A 172 -10.02 -12.21 -3.21
C VAL A 172 -11.52 -12.53 -3.29
N ARG A 173 -12.07 -13.19 -2.27
CA ARG A 173 -13.51 -13.47 -2.21
C ARG A 173 -14.35 -12.19 -2.20
N LEU A 174 -13.93 -11.18 -1.44
CA LEU A 174 -14.60 -9.86 -1.41
C LEU A 174 -14.57 -9.22 -2.80
N ILE A 175 -13.41 -9.19 -3.45
CA ILE A 175 -13.28 -8.65 -4.82
C ILE A 175 -14.22 -9.39 -5.78
N ILE A 176 -14.27 -10.73 -5.76
CA ILE A 176 -15.16 -11.50 -6.64
C ILE A 176 -16.63 -11.17 -6.37
N GLN A 177 -17.02 -10.99 -5.11
CA GLN A 177 -18.39 -10.61 -4.75
C GLN A 177 -18.71 -9.18 -5.23
N SER A 178 -17.80 -8.23 -5.02
CA SER A 178 -17.93 -6.85 -5.50
C SER A 178 -18.00 -6.79 -7.03
N THR A 179 -17.18 -7.57 -7.74
CA THR A 179 -17.21 -7.67 -9.21
C THR A 179 -18.51 -8.29 -9.74
N ARG A 180 -19.13 -9.23 -9.01
CA ARG A 180 -20.43 -9.80 -9.42
C ARG A 180 -21.58 -8.80 -9.41
N ILE A 181 -21.49 -7.78 -8.57
CA ILE A 181 -22.46 -6.68 -8.47
C ILE A 181 -22.12 -5.58 -9.49
N TYR A 182 -20.86 -5.52 -9.93
CA TYR A 182 -20.36 -4.53 -10.87
C TYR A 182 -20.58 -4.95 -12.33
N HIS A 183 -21.42 -4.21 -13.06
CA HIS A 183 -21.48 -4.32 -14.52
C HIS A 183 -20.32 -3.54 -15.14
N PHE A 184 -19.45 -4.25 -15.88
CA PHE A 184 -18.19 -3.77 -16.44
C PHE A 184 -18.35 -2.57 -17.40
N PHE A 185 -19.54 -2.42 -17.97
CA PHE A 185 -19.98 -1.25 -18.71
C PHE A 185 -21.35 -0.84 -18.18
N ALA A 186 -21.57 0.46 -18.03
CA ALA A 186 -22.92 0.98 -17.79
C ALA A 186 -23.78 0.57 -18.99
N ASP A 187 -24.75 -0.33 -18.78
CA ASP A 187 -25.89 -0.44 -19.67
C ASP A 187 -26.69 0.86 -19.50
N THR A 188 -26.43 1.83 -20.38
CA THR A 188 -27.44 2.79 -20.82
C THR A 188 -28.05 2.31 -22.11
#